data_AF-Q72JV6-F1
#
_entry.id   AF-Q72JV6-F1
#
_cell.length_a   1.000
_cell.length_b   1.000
_cell.length_c   1.000
_cell.angle_alpha   90.00
_cell.angle_beta   90.00
_cell.angle_gamma   90.00
#
_symmetry.space_group_name_H-M   'P 1'
#
loop_
_entity.id
_entity.type
_entity.pdbx_description
1 polymer ?
#
loop_
_entity_poly.entity_id
_entity_poly.type
_entity_poly.pdbx_seq_one_letter_code
_entity_poly.pdbx_strand_id
1 'polypeptide(L)'
;MRRTKLLLVFLLALAASAASSPLLGVEIPGERADILRSVALKFALLRVTEGLGFDCLPGTEEVYVLPKRLTAAEVEGFEKSLKDAGWEVEREDVGTTRVWLLQRWAFGKRASLVVVEGADGEKVFLGVCRPL
;
A
#
# COMPACT_ATOMS: atom_id res chain seq x y z
N MET A 1 10.72 -14.93 47.96
CA MET A 1 9.53 -14.35 47.29
C MET A 1 9.97 -13.15 46.47
N ARG A 2 10.40 -13.36 45.21
CA ARG A 2 9.73 -12.87 43.99
C ARG A 2 9.01 -11.52 44.14
N ARG A 3 9.59 -10.49 43.53
CA ARG A 3 8.87 -9.52 42.68
C ARG A 3 9.88 -8.81 41.78
N THR A 4 10.25 -9.55 40.74
CA THR A 4 10.47 -9.01 39.40
C THR A 4 9.45 -7.89 39.14
N LYS A 5 9.91 -6.66 38.95
CA LYS A 5 9.12 -5.63 38.27
C LYS A 5 9.93 -5.14 37.08
N LEU A 6 9.67 -5.87 35.99
CA LEU A 6 9.68 -5.44 34.61
C LEU A 6 10.57 -4.24 34.30
N LEU A 7 11.76 -4.61 33.88
CA LEU A 7 12.45 -3.97 32.78
C LEU A 7 11.48 -3.66 31.62
N LEU A 8 11.77 -2.50 31.04
CA LEU A 8 11.62 -2.14 29.64
C LEU A 8 10.24 -1.69 29.12
N VAL A 9 10.25 -0.38 28.88
CA VAL A 9 9.84 0.22 27.61
C VAL A 9 8.33 0.28 27.43
N PHE A 10 7.80 1.30 28.10
CA PHE A 10 6.90 2.30 27.55
C PHE A 10 7.23 2.60 26.06
N LEU A 11 6.85 1.71 25.14
CA LEU A 11 6.74 2.04 23.72
C LEU A 11 5.49 2.92 23.60
N LEU A 12 5.69 4.22 23.78
CA LEU A 12 4.92 5.26 23.12
C LEU A 12 5.06 5.05 21.60
N ALA A 13 4.37 4.06 21.06
CA ALA A 13 4.04 4.05 19.65
C ALA A 13 2.75 4.87 19.53
N LEU A 14 2.92 6.12 19.12
CA LEU A 14 1.88 6.92 18.51
C LEU A 14 1.10 5.99 17.56
N ALA A 15 -0.14 5.65 17.89
CA ALA A 15 -0.99 4.85 17.02
C ALA A 15 -1.33 5.74 15.81
N ALA A 16 -0.42 5.76 14.83
CA ALA A 16 -0.79 6.14 13.49
C ALA A 16 -1.88 5.13 13.08
N SER A 17 -3.10 5.61 12.83
CA SER A 17 -4.17 4.77 12.28
C SER A 17 -3.57 4.01 11.11
N ALA A 18 -3.57 2.68 11.21
CA ALA A 18 -3.18 1.78 10.13
C ALA A 18 -4.35 0.83 9.92
N ALA A 19 -4.68 0.58 8.66
CA ALA A 19 -5.81 -0.24 8.29
C ALA A 19 -5.30 -1.48 7.55
N SER A 20 -5.76 -2.65 7.98
CA SER A 20 -5.46 -3.91 7.29
C SER A 20 -6.08 -3.89 5.89
N SER A 21 -5.27 -4.22 4.88
CA SER A 21 -5.72 -4.44 3.50
C SER A 21 -6.06 -5.91 3.29
N PRO A 22 -7.34 -6.25 3.04
CA PRO A 22 -7.75 -7.60 2.66
C PRO A 22 -7.03 -8.12 1.40
N LEU A 23 -6.78 -7.26 0.42
CA LEU A 23 -6.10 -7.64 -0.83
C LEU A 23 -4.63 -7.98 -0.63
N LEU A 24 -3.90 -7.23 0.21
CA LEU A 24 -2.47 -7.43 0.45
C LEU A 24 -2.16 -8.41 1.57
N GLY A 25 -3.05 -8.52 2.56
CA GLY A 25 -2.77 -9.20 3.82
C GLY A 25 -1.78 -8.44 4.72
N VAL A 26 -1.58 -7.15 4.49
CA VAL A 26 -0.70 -6.27 5.30
C VAL A 26 -1.45 -5.04 5.79
N GLU A 27 -0.92 -4.38 6.80
CA GLU A 27 -1.40 -3.06 7.22
C GLU A 27 -0.89 -1.97 6.27
N ILE A 28 -1.78 -1.09 5.84
CA ILE A 28 -1.44 0.13 5.14
C ILE A 28 -1.54 1.28 6.16
N PRO A 29 -0.51 2.13 6.27
CA PRO A 29 -0.61 3.34 7.09
C PRO A 29 -1.82 4.18 6.63
N GLY A 30 -2.49 4.84 7.56
CA GLY A 30 -3.67 5.66 7.27
C GLY A 30 -5.02 4.97 7.48
N GLU A 31 -6.07 5.68 7.10
CA GLU A 31 -7.47 5.25 7.27
C GLU A 31 -8.05 4.80 5.94
N ARG A 32 -8.81 3.70 5.96
CA ARG A 32 -9.53 3.24 4.77
C ARG A 32 -10.61 4.26 4.39
N ALA A 33 -10.59 4.73 3.15
CA ALA A 33 -11.56 5.67 2.62
C ALA A 33 -12.75 4.95 1.95
N ASP A 34 -13.91 5.60 1.97
CA ASP A 34 -15.14 5.18 1.33
C ASP A 34 -15.29 5.71 -0.12
N ILE A 35 -16.23 5.12 -0.86
CA ILE A 35 -16.39 5.14 -2.33
C ILE A 35 -16.41 6.55 -2.95
N LEU A 36 -16.79 7.60 -2.21
CA LEU A 36 -16.91 8.95 -2.73
C LEU A 36 -15.56 9.66 -2.96
N ARG A 37 -14.48 9.24 -2.29
CA ARG A 37 -13.13 9.79 -2.51
C ARG A 37 -12.44 9.21 -3.76
N SER A 38 -13.11 8.29 -4.45
CA SER A 38 -12.62 7.57 -5.62
C SER A 38 -12.47 8.42 -6.89
N VAL A 39 -13.07 9.61 -6.96
CA VAL A 39 -13.07 10.41 -8.20
C VAL A 39 -11.68 10.97 -8.54
N ALA A 40 -10.83 11.20 -7.55
CA ALA A 40 -9.43 11.60 -7.77
C ALA A 40 -8.53 10.44 -8.25
N LEU A 41 -9.00 9.18 -8.18
CA LEU A 41 -8.26 7.97 -8.56
C LEU A 41 -7.99 7.87 -10.05
N LYS A 42 -8.96 8.33 -10.85
CA LYS A 42 -9.01 8.03 -12.28
C LYS A 42 -7.77 8.56 -13.00
N PHE A 43 -7.29 9.75 -12.64
CA PHE A 43 -6.10 10.33 -13.26
C PHE A 43 -4.78 9.68 -12.82
N ALA A 44 -4.66 9.26 -11.56
CA ALA A 44 -3.46 8.58 -11.09
C ALA A 44 -3.37 7.16 -11.68
N LEU A 45 -4.49 6.42 -11.68
CA LEU A 45 -4.59 5.11 -12.31
C LEU A 45 -4.38 5.20 -13.83
N LEU A 46 -4.96 6.18 -14.53
CA LEU A 46 -4.70 6.38 -15.97
C LEU A 46 -3.22 6.63 -16.27
N ARG A 47 -2.53 7.49 -15.50
CA ARG A 47 -1.09 7.72 -15.72
C ARG A 47 -0.25 6.47 -15.47
N VAL A 48 -0.62 5.66 -14.49
CA VAL A 48 0.03 4.39 -14.18
C VAL A 48 -0.27 3.35 -15.26
N THR A 49 -1.51 3.25 -15.72
CA THR A 49 -1.94 2.37 -16.81
C THR A 49 -1.25 2.72 -18.13
N GLU A 50 -1.21 4.00 -18.50
CA GLU A 50 -0.58 4.48 -19.74
C GLU A 50 0.95 4.46 -19.67
N GLY A 51 1.54 4.71 -18.50
CA GLY A 51 2.99 4.79 -18.32
C GLY A 51 3.68 3.46 -18.06
N LEU A 52 3.00 2.51 -17.41
CA LEU A 52 3.59 1.24 -16.96
C LEU A 52 2.97 0.00 -17.62
N GLY A 53 1.94 0.17 -18.46
CA GLY A 53 1.38 -0.92 -19.27
C GLY A 53 0.50 -1.92 -18.50
N PHE A 54 -0.32 -1.44 -17.57
CA PHE A 54 -1.21 -2.27 -16.76
C PHE A 54 -2.67 -1.85 -16.88
N ASP A 55 -3.58 -2.80 -17.14
CA ASP A 55 -5.02 -2.57 -17.07
C ASP A 55 -5.57 -2.98 -15.70
N CYS A 56 -6.13 -2.03 -14.95
CA CYS A 56 -6.66 -2.24 -13.60
C CYS A 56 -8.19 -2.32 -13.63
N LEU A 57 -8.76 -3.32 -12.96
CA LEU A 57 -10.20 -3.56 -12.98
C LEU A 57 -10.95 -2.50 -12.14
N PRO A 58 -11.82 -1.67 -12.75
CA PRO A 58 -12.61 -0.69 -12.03
C PRO A 58 -13.51 -1.34 -10.98
N GLY A 59 -13.60 -0.75 -9.79
CA GLY A 59 -14.43 -1.24 -8.68
C GLY A 59 -13.77 -2.32 -7.82
N THR A 60 -12.50 -2.66 -8.09
CA THR A 60 -11.70 -3.57 -7.24
C THR A 60 -10.68 -2.84 -6.38
N GLU A 61 -10.75 -1.51 -6.33
CA GLU A 61 -9.76 -0.68 -5.67
C GLU A 61 -10.03 -0.53 -4.17
N GLU A 62 -8.96 -0.60 -3.38
CA GLU A 62 -8.95 -0.10 -2.00
C GLU A 62 -8.24 1.26 -1.97
N VAL A 63 -8.81 2.20 -1.20
CA VAL A 63 -8.26 3.54 -1.03
C VAL A 63 -7.98 3.77 0.44
N TYR A 64 -6.80 4.27 0.73
CA TYR A 64 -6.35 4.64 2.07
C TYR A 64 -5.94 6.09 2.06
N VAL A 65 -6.37 6.84 3.06
CA VAL A 65 -5.96 8.23 3.26
C VAL A 65 -4.80 8.24 4.24
N LEU A 66 -3.62 8.58 3.74
CA LEU A 66 -2.44 8.76 4.56
C LEU A 66 -2.52 10.11 5.30
N PRO A 67 -2.09 10.18 6.57
CA PRO A 67 -1.98 11.45 7.28
C PRO A 67 -0.84 12.33 6.74
N LYS A 68 0.12 11.73 6.04
CA LYS A 68 1.28 12.36 5.40
C LYS A 68 1.87 11.41 4.37
N ARG A 69 2.68 11.96 3.46
CA ARG A 69 3.53 11.17 2.57
C ARG A 69 4.44 10.22 3.37
N LEU A 70 4.61 8.99 2.90
CA LEU A 70 5.51 8.03 3.57
C LEU A 70 6.96 8.51 3.49
N THR A 71 7.65 8.52 4.62
CA THR A 71 9.10 8.73 4.70
C THR A 71 9.87 7.54 4.12
N ALA A 72 11.16 7.70 3.85
CA ALA A 72 11.99 6.60 3.34
C ALA A 72 11.97 5.36 4.26
N ALA A 73 12.04 5.56 5.57
CA ALA A 73 11.97 4.48 6.55
C ALA A 73 10.57 3.79 6.57
N GLU A 74 9.49 4.56 6.43
CA GLU A 74 8.14 4.01 6.33
C GLU A 74 7.95 3.22 5.03
N VAL A 75 8.57 3.64 3.91
CA VAL A 75 8.59 2.87 2.66
C VAL A 75 9.34 1.56 2.82
N GLU A 76 10.55 1.58 3.38
CA GLU A 76 11.33 0.36 3.59
C GLU A 76 10.58 -0.64 4.49
N GLY A 77 9.93 -0.13 5.55
CA GLY A 77 9.08 -0.93 6.42
C GLY A 77 7.90 -1.56 5.68
N PHE A 78 7.20 -0.76 4.87
CA PHE A 78 6.07 -1.23 4.06
C PHE A 78 6.48 -2.29 3.04
N GLU A 79 7.56 -2.05 2.27
CA GLU A 79 8.10 -3.02 1.32
C GLU A 79 8.54 -4.32 1.98
N LYS A 80 9.11 -4.23 3.19
CA LYS A 80 9.45 -5.41 3.99
C LYS A 80 8.18 -6.19 4.38
N SER A 81 7.16 -5.53 4.89
CA SER A 81 5.89 -6.19 5.24
C SER A 81 5.24 -6.87 4.03
N LEU A 82 5.30 -6.26 2.85
CA LEU A 82 4.83 -6.87 1.59
C LEU A 82 5.61 -8.14 1.24
N LYS A 83 6.94 -8.09 1.31
CA LYS A 83 7.81 -9.26 1.07
C LYS A 83 7.56 -10.37 2.09
N ASP A 84 7.41 -10.03 3.36
CA ASP A 84 7.10 -10.98 4.43
C ASP A 84 5.71 -11.64 4.23
N ALA A 85 4.77 -10.93 3.59
CA ALA A 85 3.47 -11.46 3.16
C ALA A 85 3.52 -12.26 1.84
N GLY A 86 4.71 -12.47 1.27
CA GLY A 86 4.93 -13.31 0.09
C GLY A 86 4.75 -12.58 -1.25
N TRP A 87 4.80 -11.25 -1.27
CA TRP A 87 4.80 -10.48 -2.51
C TRP A 87 6.22 -10.28 -3.04
N GLU A 88 6.40 -10.50 -4.33
CA GLU A 88 7.46 -9.89 -5.12
C GLU A 88 7.12 -8.41 -5.32
N VAL A 89 8.08 -7.53 -5.04
CA VAL A 89 7.85 -6.08 -4.98
C VAL A 89 8.83 -5.38 -5.93
N GLU A 90 8.28 -4.67 -6.92
CA GLU A 90 9.00 -3.71 -7.75
C GLU A 90 8.43 -2.32 -7.49
N ARG A 91 9.29 -1.32 -7.27
CA ARG A 91 8.87 0.07 -7.05
C ARG A 91 9.46 0.97 -8.12
N GLU A 92 8.63 1.88 -8.63
CA GLU A 92 9.02 2.94 -9.54
C GLU A 92 8.44 4.29 -9.09
N ASP A 93 9.21 5.36 -9.31
CA ASP A 93 8.78 6.72 -9.00
C ASP A 93 8.45 7.46 -10.33
N VAL A 94 7.18 7.79 -10.55
CA VAL A 94 6.70 8.51 -11.73
C VAL A 94 6.42 9.95 -11.35
N GLY A 95 7.42 10.81 -11.51
CA GLY A 95 7.37 12.19 -11.03
C GLY A 95 7.25 12.24 -9.49
N THR A 96 6.16 12.77 -8.98
CA THR A 96 5.88 12.81 -7.53
C THR A 96 5.08 11.62 -7.03
N THR A 97 4.63 10.74 -7.91
CA THR A 97 3.82 9.55 -7.58
C THR A 97 4.74 8.35 -7.41
N ARG A 98 4.51 7.55 -6.35
CA ARG A 98 5.21 6.28 -6.16
C ARG A 98 4.30 5.14 -6.52
N VAL A 99 4.85 4.15 -7.21
CA VAL A 99 4.09 3.00 -7.70
C VAL A 99 4.81 1.73 -7.28
N TRP A 100 4.09 0.79 -6.68
CA TRP A 100 4.58 -0.56 -6.45
C TRP A 100 3.81 -1.53 -7.33
N LEU A 101 4.51 -2.30 -8.13
CA LEU A 101 4.00 -3.51 -8.75
C LEU A 101 4.25 -4.68 -7.81
N LEU A 102 3.18 -5.37 -7.46
CA LEU A 102 3.22 -6.51 -6.56
C LEU A 102 2.82 -7.77 -7.32
N GLN A 103 3.63 -8.81 -7.23
CA GLN A 103 3.34 -10.09 -7.88
C GLN A 103 3.42 -11.23 -6.86
N ARG A 104 2.54 -12.22 -7.00
CA ARG A 104 2.67 -13.48 -6.25
C ARG A 104 2.08 -14.64 -7.03
N TRP A 105 2.61 -15.83 -6.78
CA TRP A 105 2.06 -17.08 -7.29
C TRP A 105 1.09 -17.68 -6.29
N ALA A 106 -0.14 -17.93 -6.70
CA ALA A 106 -1.14 -18.62 -5.89
C ALA A 106 -1.96 -19.56 -6.80
N PHE A 107 -2.12 -20.82 -6.38
CA PHE A 107 -2.91 -21.82 -7.11
C PHE A 107 -2.53 -21.95 -8.60
N GLY A 108 -1.24 -21.89 -8.92
CA GLY A 108 -0.73 -21.98 -10.29
C GLY A 108 -1.02 -20.75 -11.17
N LYS A 109 -1.52 -19.66 -10.59
CA LYS A 109 -1.77 -18.39 -11.28
C LYS A 109 -0.91 -17.29 -10.68
N ARG A 110 -0.43 -16.38 -11.52
CA ARG A 110 0.23 -15.14 -11.09
C ARG A 110 -0.83 -14.07 -10.82
N ALA A 111 -0.90 -13.61 -9.58
CA ALA A 111 -1.69 -12.44 -9.20
C ALA A 111 -0.80 -11.20 -9.27
N SER A 112 -1.34 -10.12 -9.83
CA SER A 112 -0.66 -8.83 -9.92
C SER A 112 -1.55 -7.75 -9.31
N LEU A 113 -0.98 -6.99 -8.37
CA LEU A 113 -1.61 -5.82 -7.77
C LEU A 113 -0.71 -4.61 -8.01
N VAL A 114 -1.33 -3.43 -8.07
CA VAL A 114 -0.59 -2.18 -8.12
C VAL A 114 -0.97 -1.34 -6.92
N VAL A 115 0.05 -0.88 -6.19
CA VAL A 115 -0.11 0.15 -5.15
C VAL A 115 0.36 1.48 -5.70
N VAL A 116 -0.41 2.54 -5.54
CA VAL A 116 -0.05 3.90 -5.99
C VAL A 116 -0.19 4.87 -4.84
N GLU A 117 0.88 5.58 -4.51
CA GLU A 117 0.83 6.73 -3.60
C GLU A 117 0.79 8.03 -4.42
N GLY A 118 -0.29 8.80 -4.23
CA GLY A 118 -0.53 10.05 -4.94
C GLY A 118 0.51 11.14 -4.65
N ALA A 119 0.57 12.14 -5.54
CA ALA A 119 1.48 13.28 -5.45
C ALA A 119 1.24 14.18 -4.21
N ASP A 120 0.00 14.20 -3.72
CA ASP A 120 -0.39 14.86 -2.48
C ASP A 120 0.08 14.08 -1.23
N GLY A 121 0.56 12.84 -1.39
CA GLY A 121 1.07 12.01 -0.30
C GLY A 121 0.01 11.58 0.71
N GLU A 122 -1.25 11.95 0.47
CA GLU A 122 -2.38 11.70 1.37
C GLU A 122 -3.20 10.50 0.93
N LYS A 123 -2.84 9.81 -0.17
CA LYS A 123 -3.65 8.71 -0.68
C LYS A 123 -2.78 7.55 -1.17
N VAL A 124 -3.08 6.36 -0.67
CA VAL A 124 -2.58 5.08 -1.18
C VAL A 124 -3.73 4.34 -1.83
N PHE A 125 -3.47 3.87 -3.04
CA PHE A 125 -4.43 3.18 -3.88
C PHE A 125 -3.94 1.77 -4.12
N LEU A 126 -4.84 0.80 -4.08
CA LEU A 126 -4.52 -0.58 -4.36
C LEU A 126 -5.54 -1.14 -5.34
N GLY A 127 -5.10 -1.60 -6.50
CA GLY A 127 -5.97 -2.20 -7.51
C GLY A 127 -5.48 -3.57 -7.96
N VAL A 128 -6.42 -4.43 -8.37
CA VAL A 128 -6.10 -5.67 -9.10
C VAL A 128 -5.85 -5.30 -10.55
N CYS A 129 -4.63 -5.54 -11.04
CA CYS A 129 -4.24 -5.15 -12.39
C CYS A 129 -3.68 -6.33 -13.17
N ARG A 130 -3.75 -6.25 -14.49
CA ARG A 130 -3.16 -7.22 -15.42
C ARG A 130 -2.17 -6.51 -16.33
N PRO A 131 -1.01 -7.11 -16.64
CA PRO A 131 -0.17 -6.62 -17.72
C PRO A 131 -0.98 -6.57 -19.02
N LEU A 132 -0.82 -5.49 -19.78
CA LEU A 132 -1.34 -5.38 -21.15
C LEU A 132 -0.62 -6.33 -22.11
#